data_AF-A0A6G2QCT3-F1
#
_entry.id   AF-A0A6G2QCT3-F1
#
_cell.length_a   1.000
_cell.length_b   1.000
_cell.length_c   1.000
_cell.angle_alpha   90.00
_cell.angle_beta   90.00
_cell.angle_gamma   90.00
#
_symmetry.space_group_name_H-M   'P 1'
#
loop_
_entity.id
_entity.type
_entity.pdbx_description
1 polymer ?
#
loop_
_entity_poly.entity_id
_entity_poly.type
_entity_poly.pdbx_seq_one_letter_code
_entity_poly.pdbx_strand_id
1 'polypeptide(L)'
;MADENGYVDADGYFGEAVAAGYDASSAEMFAPRVVGPAVEFLAGLAGDGGRALELGVGTGRIALPLAGRGVRVHGIRSWRL
;
A
#
# COMPACT_ATOMS: atom_id res chain seq x y z
N MET A 1 -6.91 26.05 5.00
CA MET A 1 -7.93 26.08 3.95
C MET A 1 -8.42 24.64 3.84
N ALA A 2 -9.63 24.34 4.29
CA ALA A 2 -10.23 23.01 4.12
C ALA A 2 -10.74 22.90 2.67
N ASP A 3 -10.43 21.81 1.99
CA ASP A 3 -10.99 21.51 0.67
C ASP A 3 -12.12 20.50 0.77
N GLU A 4 -12.81 20.36 -0.35
CA GLU A 4 -14.22 20.05 -0.48
C GLU A 4 -14.52 18.54 -0.39
N ASN A 5 -13.58 17.74 0.13
CA ASN A 5 -13.56 16.29 -0.09
C ASN A 5 -13.50 15.38 1.16
N GLY A 6 -13.39 15.93 2.38
CA GLY A 6 -13.55 15.14 3.62
C GLY A 6 -12.46 14.08 3.87
N TYR A 7 -11.81 14.19 5.03
CA TYR A 7 -10.83 13.24 5.60
C TYR A 7 -9.40 13.31 5.07
N VAL A 8 -8.75 14.45 5.29
CA VAL A 8 -7.42 14.40 5.94
C VAL A 8 -7.64 14.73 7.41
N ASP A 9 -7.14 13.88 8.31
CA ASP A 9 -7.10 14.27 9.71
C ASP A 9 -6.22 15.53 9.84
N ALA A 10 -6.61 16.46 10.72
CA ALA A 10 -5.98 17.77 10.78
C ALA A 10 -4.53 17.71 11.30
N ASP A 11 -4.12 16.56 11.83
CA ASP A 11 -2.83 16.25 12.42
C ASP A 11 -1.85 15.55 11.45
N GLY A 12 -2.29 15.20 10.23
CA GLY A 12 -1.42 14.64 9.18
C GLY A 12 -1.02 13.19 9.43
N TYR A 13 -1.77 12.49 10.27
CA TYR A 13 -1.63 11.07 10.52
C TYR A 13 -2.49 10.26 9.54
N PHE A 14 -2.26 8.95 9.52
CA PHE A 14 -3.13 8.01 8.81
C PHE A 14 -3.93 7.24 9.87
N GLY A 15 -4.82 7.94 10.57
CA GLY A 15 -5.69 7.35 11.59
C GLY A 15 -6.67 6.31 11.02
N GLU A 16 -7.42 5.65 11.90
CA GLU A 16 -8.36 4.58 11.53
C GLU A 16 -9.36 5.00 10.45
N ALA A 17 -9.93 6.22 10.57
CA ALA A 17 -10.89 6.74 9.60
C ALA A 17 -10.28 6.91 8.20
N VAL A 18 -9.03 7.38 8.12
CA VAL A 18 -8.31 7.50 6.84
C VAL A 18 -8.03 6.12 6.28
N ALA A 19 -7.55 5.18 7.10
CA ALA A 19 -7.26 3.81 6.67
C ALA A 19 -8.51 3.09 6.15
N ALA A 20 -9.67 3.27 6.78
CA ALA A 20 -10.93 2.65 6.37
C ALA A 20 -11.43 3.13 4.99
N GLY A 21 -11.18 4.39 4.64
CA GLY A 21 -11.57 4.97 3.35
C GLY A 21 -10.50 4.90 2.26
N TYR A 22 -9.25 4.58 2.60
CA TYR A 22 -8.09 4.77 1.74
C TYR A 22 -8.16 4.04 0.40
N ASP A 23 -8.57 2.77 0.42
CA ASP A 23 -8.65 1.94 -0.79
C ASP A 23 -9.71 2.47 -1.75
N ALA A 24 -10.86 2.93 -1.21
CA ALA A 24 -11.95 3.48 -2.00
C ALA A 24 -11.60 4.86 -2.57
N SER A 25 -11.03 5.76 -1.76
CA SER A 25 -10.65 7.10 -2.20
C SER A 25 -9.49 7.10 -3.19
N SER A 26 -8.66 6.05 -3.17
CA SER A 26 -7.49 5.88 -4.05
C SER A 26 -7.66 4.75 -5.08
N ALA A 27 -8.89 4.34 -5.41
CA ALA A 27 -9.15 3.12 -6.18
C ALA A 27 -8.37 3.01 -7.50
N GLU A 28 -8.21 4.12 -8.23
CA GLU A 28 -7.43 4.16 -9.48
C GLU A 28 -5.95 3.77 -9.28
N MET A 29 -5.37 4.08 -8.12
CA MET A 29 -3.99 3.69 -7.77
C MET A 29 -3.84 2.17 -7.56
N PHE A 30 -4.93 1.45 -7.29
CA PHE A 30 -4.94 0.00 -7.14
C PHE A 30 -5.19 -0.73 -8.46
N ALA A 31 -5.47 -0.01 -9.55
CA ALA A 31 -5.71 -0.62 -10.84
C ALA A 31 -4.51 -1.51 -11.26
N PRO A 32 -4.74 -2.72 -11.82
CA PRO A 32 -3.66 -3.64 -12.19
C PRO A 32 -2.62 -3.02 -13.13
N ARG A 33 -3.04 -2.11 -14.02
CA ARG A 33 -2.14 -1.38 -14.92
C ARG A 33 -1.17 -0.43 -14.21
N VAL A 34 -1.53 0.03 -13.01
CA VAL A 34 -0.72 0.94 -12.17
C VAL A 34 0.19 0.13 -11.25
N VAL A 35 -0.36 -0.88 -10.57
CA VAL A 35 0.36 -1.69 -9.59
C VAL A 35 1.26 -2.74 -10.25
N GLY A 36 0.79 -3.35 -11.33
CA GLY A 36 1.44 -4.48 -12.01
C GLY A 36 2.90 -4.23 -12.38
N PRO A 37 3.27 -3.12 -13.04
CA PRO A 37 4.65 -2.84 -13.40
C PRO A 37 5.62 -2.80 -12.20
N ALA A 38 5.19 -2.20 -11.09
CA ALA A 38 6.00 -2.15 -9.87
C ALA A 38 6.17 -3.54 -9.25
N VAL A 39 5.09 -4.33 -9.21
CA VAL A 39 5.11 -5.69 -8.67
C VAL A 39 6.01 -6.62 -9.49
N GLU A 40 5.93 -6.55 -10.82
CA GLU A 40 6.80 -7.33 -11.72
C GLU A 40 8.27 -7.02 -11.49
N PHE A 41 8.60 -5.73 -11.44
CA PHE A 41 9.96 -5.28 -11.19
C PHE A 41 10.49 -5.76 -9.85
N LEU A 42 9.73 -5.58 -8.77
CA LEU A 42 10.12 -5.98 -7.42
C LEU A 42 10.23 -7.51 -7.27
N ALA A 43 9.33 -8.27 -7.91
CA ALA A 43 9.41 -9.72 -7.93
C ALA A 43 10.69 -10.20 -8.62
N GLY A 44 11.05 -9.59 -9.76
CA GLY A 44 12.30 -9.87 -10.46
C GLY A 44 13.54 -9.59 -9.62
N LEU A 45 13.53 -8.51 -8.82
CA LEU A 45 14.63 -8.20 -7.89
C LEU A 45 14.71 -9.17 -6.71
N ALA A 46 13.56 -9.59 -6.18
CA ALA A 46 13.52 -10.52 -5.06
C ALA A 46 13.99 -11.94 -5.46
N GLY A 47 13.75 -12.33 -6.73
CA GLY A 47 14.03 -13.66 -7.23
C GLY A 47 13.10 -14.73 -6.64
N ASP A 48 13.24 -15.96 -7.13
CA ASP A 48 12.38 -17.08 -6.72
C ASP A 48 12.56 -17.41 -5.23
N GLY A 49 11.44 -17.42 -4.49
CA GLY A 49 11.46 -17.61 -3.04
C GLY A 49 12.06 -16.43 -2.24
N GLY A 50 12.24 -15.29 -2.90
CA GLY A 50 12.81 -14.07 -2.35
C GLY A 50 12.00 -13.45 -1.20
N ARG A 51 12.62 -12.45 -0.56
CA ARG A 51 12.03 -11.73 0.58
C ARG A 51 12.08 -10.22 0.35
N ALA A 52 11.06 -9.52 0.79
CA ALA A 52 11.00 -8.06 0.74
C ALA A 52 10.54 -7.47 2.08
N LEU A 53 11.03 -6.27 2.38
CA LEU A 53 10.56 -5.42 3.47
C LEU A 53 9.93 -4.18 2.85
N GLU A 54 8.65 -3.93 3.11
CA GLU A 54 7.94 -2.72 2.71
C GLU A 54 7.84 -1.76 3.90
N LEU A 55 8.43 -0.57 3.75
CA LEU A 55 8.31 0.52 4.71
C LEU A 55 7.11 1.38 4.33
N GLY A 56 6.20 1.60 5.28
CA GLY A 56 4.94 2.30 5.00
C GLY A 56 3.93 1.43 4.27
N VAL A 57 3.80 0.16 4.67
CA VAL A 57 3.02 -0.86 3.94
C VAL A 57 1.55 -0.52 3.69
N GLY A 58 0.98 0.46 4.39
CA GLY A 58 -0.38 0.91 4.08
C GLY A 58 -1.40 -0.21 4.30
N THR A 59 -2.43 -0.19 3.47
CA THR A 59 -3.40 -1.28 3.29
C THR A 59 -2.85 -2.43 2.42
N GLY A 60 -1.57 -2.37 2.02
CA GLY A 60 -0.91 -3.45 1.29
C GLY A 60 -1.05 -3.38 -0.23
N ARG A 61 -1.20 -2.18 -0.81
CA ARG A 61 -1.30 -1.97 -2.28
C ARG A 61 -0.22 -2.70 -3.07
N ILE A 62 1.01 -2.75 -2.55
CA ILE A 62 2.15 -3.44 -3.19
C ILE A 62 2.45 -4.77 -2.50
N ALA A 63 2.51 -4.81 -1.16
CA ALA A 63 2.78 -6.03 -0.40
C ALA A 63 1.89 -7.22 -0.78
N LEU A 64 0.57 -7.03 -0.90
CA LEU A 64 -0.35 -8.13 -1.12
C LEU A 64 -0.20 -8.72 -2.53
N PRO A 65 -0.18 -7.93 -3.62
CA PRO A 65 0.12 -8.46 -4.95
C PRO A 65 1.51 -9.07 -5.08
N LEU A 66 2.52 -8.50 -4.42
CA LEU A 66 3.89 -9.03 -4.42
C LEU A 66 3.96 -10.38 -3.70
N ALA A 67 3.24 -10.54 -2.58
CA ALA A 67 3.08 -11.83 -1.92
C ALA A 67 2.36 -12.86 -2.81
N GLY A 68 1.37 -12.43 -3.59
CA GLY A 68 0.70 -13.26 -4.59
C GLY A 68 1.63 -13.81 -5.69
N ARG A 69 2.82 -13.21 -5.86
CA ARG A 69 3.87 -13.67 -6.79
C ARG A 69 4.87 -14.64 -6.15
N GLY A 70 4.66 -15.03 -4.89
CA GLY A 70 5.54 -15.95 -4.17
C GLY A 70 6.68 -15.28 -3.39
N VAL A 71 6.74 -13.94 -3.36
CA VAL A 71 7.72 -13.20 -2.54
C VAL A 71 7.23 -13.13 -1.09
N ARG A 72 8.09 -13.44 -0.14
CA ARG A 72 7.78 -13.30 1.29
C ARG A 72 7.93 -11.85 1.73
N VAL A 73 6.82 -11.13 1.89
CA VAL A 73 6.82 -9.71 2.26
C VAL A 73 6.59 -9.50 3.76
N HIS A 74 7.40 -8.66 4.39
CA HIS A 74 7.12 -8.09 5.71
C HIS A 74 6.82 -6.60 5.55
N GLY A 75 5.80 -6.10 6.24
CA GLY A 75 5.41 -4.70 6.18
C GLY A 75 5.56 -4.01 7.53
N ILE A 76 6.15 -2.81 7.53
CA ILE A 76 6.18 -1.91 8.70
C ILE A 76 5.22 -0.76 8.42
N ARG A 77 4.34 -0.47 9.37
CA ARG A 77 3.43 0.67 9.36
C ARG A 77 3.57 1.51 10.61
N SER A 78 3.20 2.79 10.51
CA SER A 78 3.33 3.76 11.61
C SER A 78 2.04 3.95 12.42
N TRP A 79 0.86 3.59 11.89
CA TRP A 79 -0.39 3.70 12.64
C TRP A 79 -0.75 2.38 13.34
N ARG A 80 -1.36 2.52 14.52
CA ARG A 80 -1.96 1.43 15.30
C ARG A 80 -3.48 1.54 15.16
N LEU A 81 -4.16 0.39 15.08
CA LEU A 81 -5.60 0.32 15.37
C LEU A 81 -5.81 0.66 16.85
#